data_AF-A0AAN7B337-F1
#
_entry.id   AF-A0AAN7B337-F1
#
_cell.length_a   1.000
_cell.length_b   1.000
_cell.length_c   1.000
_cell.angle_alpha   90.00
_cell.angle_beta   90.00
_cell.angle_gamma   90.00
#
_symmetry.space_group_name_H-M   'P 1'
#
loop_
_entity.id
_entity.type
_entity.pdbx_description
1 polymer ?
#
loop_
_entity_poly.entity_id
_entity_poly.type
_entity_poly.pdbx_seq_one_letter_code
_entity_poly.pdbx_strand_id
1 'polypeptide(L)'
;MAAAADDGQNTPLMPFGNHPEIALFFFCGNHLSLANGSGLLGPEGLIRSLVDQLLAQWPYDEPPQISDLSQRTRKFQAHNPDAFLDLGLDDLCFMFERILGQLGPEYPVCCIIDGVSHFETGLHGWRNDILYLVECFQGIISSRLDQDAINEVASVKVLLVGMDKSMVVRSVVPMDDHLELRAGRMATRSWLRSP
;
A
#
# COMPACT_ATOMS: atom_id res chain seq x y z
N MET A 1 45.29 40.74 11.82
CA MET A 1 44.41 40.42 12.96
C MET A 1 43.10 41.17 12.77
N ALA A 2 42.10 40.48 12.21
CA ALA A 2 40.70 40.90 12.25
C ALA A 2 39.90 39.60 12.44
N ALA A 3 39.11 39.58 13.52
CA ALA A 3 38.43 38.42 14.02
C ALA A 3 37.26 38.02 13.11
N ALA A 4 37.11 36.70 12.92
CA ALA A 4 35.97 36.09 12.27
C ALA A 4 34.72 36.30 13.14
N ALA A 5 33.65 36.81 12.52
CA ALA A 5 32.32 36.77 13.09
C ALA A 5 31.73 35.40 12.75
N ASP A 6 31.66 34.56 13.78
CA ASP A 6 30.93 33.30 13.83
C ASP A 6 29.43 33.65 13.96
N ASP A 7 28.72 33.64 12.83
CA ASP A 7 27.28 33.83 12.80
C ASP A 7 26.62 32.46 12.96
N GLY A 8 26.49 32.06 14.23
CA GLY A 8 25.81 30.87 14.66
C GLY A 8 24.34 30.91 14.25
N GLN A 9 24.05 30.42 13.04
CA GLN A 9 22.70 30.10 12.63
C GLN A 9 22.20 28.93 13.48
N ASN A 10 21.46 29.30 14.51
CA ASN A 10 20.65 28.45 15.34
C ASN A 10 19.55 27.82 14.46
N THR A 11 19.88 26.75 13.74
CA THR A 11 18.89 25.92 13.05
C THR A 11 18.01 25.28 14.12
N PRO A 12 16.70 25.52 14.11
CA PRO A 12 15.82 24.83 15.02
C PRO A 12 15.86 23.35 14.65
N LEU A 13 16.47 22.54 15.51
CA LEU A 13 16.27 21.10 15.54
C LEU A 13 14.78 20.88 15.81
N MET A 14 13.98 20.77 14.74
CA MET A 14 12.61 20.29 14.83
C MET A 14 12.69 18.83 15.31
N PRO A 15 12.20 18.51 16.52
CA PRO A 15 12.22 17.15 17.02
C PRO A 15 11.08 16.41 16.31
N PHE A 16 11.43 15.57 15.35
CA PHE A 16 10.52 14.80 14.48
C PHE A 16 9.64 15.68 13.59
N GLY A 17 10.02 15.79 12.31
CA GLY A 17 9.14 16.36 11.31
C GLY A 17 7.83 15.56 11.27
N ASN A 18 6.70 16.25 11.40
CA ASN A 18 5.37 15.70 11.09
C ASN A 18 5.27 15.47 9.57
N HIS A 19 6.07 14.54 9.04
CA HIS A 19 5.92 14.12 7.65
C HIS A 19 4.59 13.35 7.55
N PRO A 20 3.69 13.73 6.63
CA PRO A 20 2.40 13.08 6.51
C PRO A 20 2.60 11.64 6.05
N GLU A 21 1.96 10.71 6.75
CA GLU A 21 1.84 9.32 6.33
C GLU A 21 1.12 9.26 4.98
N ILE A 22 1.65 8.45 4.06
CA ILE A 22 1.02 8.22 2.75
C ILE A 22 -0.02 7.12 2.92
N ALA A 23 -1.29 7.51 2.87
CA ALA A 23 -2.41 6.57 2.95
C ALA A 23 -2.90 6.23 1.53
N LEU A 24 -2.91 4.94 1.22
CA LEU A 24 -3.41 4.38 -0.04
C LEU A 24 -4.63 3.50 0.25
N PHE A 25 -5.69 3.62 -0.53
CA PHE A 25 -6.94 2.91 -0.27
C PHE A 25 -7.54 2.27 -1.52
N PHE A 26 -8.12 1.08 -1.37
CA PHE A 26 -8.83 0.41 -2.46
C PHE A 26 -10.05 -0.35 -1.94
N PHE A 27 -11.18 -0.21 -2.63
CA PHE A 27 -12.47 -0.80 -2.22
C PHE A 27 -12.90 -1.87 -3.22
N CYS A 28 -12.52 -3.13 -3.00
CA CYS A 28 -12.70 -4.23 -3.95
C CYS A 28 -14.14 -4.39 -4.46
N GLY A 29 -15.14 -4.12 -3.63
CA GLY A 29 -16.56 -4.20 -4.01
C GLY A 29 -16.98 -3.26 -5.16
N ASN A 30 -16.26 -2.14 -5.35
CA ASN A 30 -16.54 -1.18 -6.43
C ASN A 30 -15.92 -1.59 -7.78
N HIS A 31 -15.07 -2.63 -7.79
CA HIS A 31 -14.22 -3.00 -8.92
C HIS A 31 -14.51 -4.41 -9.45
N LEU A 32 -15.77 -4.85 -9.33
CA LEU A 32 -16.23 -6.19 -9.73
C LEU A 32 -16.89 -6.24 -11.11
N SER A 33 -17.35 -5.10 -11.65
CA SER A 33 -18.17 -5.07 -12.86
C SER A 33 -17.50 -4.36 -14.03
N LEU A 34 -17.45 -5.06 -15.16
CA LEU A 34 -17.06 -4.52 -16.48
C LEU A 34 -17.97 -3.38 -16.97
N ALA A 35 -19.16 -3.23 -16.40
CA ALA A 35 -20.14 -2.22 -16.82
C ALA A 35 -19.58 -0.78 -16.74
N ASN A 36 -18.55 -0.56 -15.92
CA ASN A 36 -17.96 0.76 -15.70
C ASN A 36 -16.82 1.07 -16.67
N GLY A 37 -16.39 0.12 -17.52
CA GLY A 37 -15.34 0.30 -18.54
C GLY A 37 -13.96 0.71 -18.00
N SER A 38 -13.79 0.88 -16.69
CA SER A 38 -12.53 1.23 -16.06
C SER A 38 -11.60 0.03 -16.08
N GLY A 39 -10.38 0.17 -16.60
CA GLY A 39 -9.31 -0.83 -16.52
C GLY A 39 -8.80 -1.13 -15.10
N LEU A 40 -9.60 -0.84 -14.08
CA LEU A 40 -9.32 -1.01 -12.65
C LEU A 40 -10.14 -2.19 -12.09
N LEU A 41 -10.14 -3.34 -12.75
CA LEU A 41 -10.85 -4.53 -12.29
C LEU A 41 -9.92 -5.51 -11.59
N GLY A 42 -10.46 -6.18 -10.58
CA GLY A 42 -9.75 -7.26 -9.90
C GLY A 42 -8.43 -6.84 -9.25
N PRO A 43 -7.53 -7.81 -8.99
CA PRO A 43 -6.23 -7.57 -8.34
C PRO A 43 -5.28 -6.67 -9.14
N GLU A 44 -5.29 -6.74 -10.48
CA GLU A 44 -4.50 -5.82 -11.31
C GLU A 44 -4.98 -4.37 -11.12
N GLY A 45 -6.29 -4.15 -11.15
CA GLY A 45 -6.88 -2.85 -10.88
C GLY A 45 -6.56 -2.30 -9.49
N LEU A 46 -6.50 -3.18 -8.49
CA LEU A 46 -6.08 -2.84 -7.13
C LEU A 46 -4.66 -2.26 -7.13
N ILE A 47 -3.67 -3.03 -7.61
CA ILE A 47 -2.27 -2.59 -7.52
C ILE A 47 -2.00 -1.37 -8.40
N ARG A 48 -2.67 -1.26 -9.56
CA ARG A 48 -2.65 -0.05 -10.40
C ARG A 48 -3.10 1.17 -9.62
N SER A 49 -4.23 1.05 -8.93
CA SER A 49 -4.78 2.15 -8.13
C SER A 49 -3.83 2.55 -7.00
N LEU A 50 -3.17 1.59 -6.35
CA LEU A 50 -2.18 1.90 -5.30
C LEU A 50 -0.96 2.61 -5.87
N VAL A 51 -0.45 2.17 -7.04
CA VAL A 51 0.64 2.87 -7.75
C VAL A 51 0.24 4.29 -8.10
N ASP A 52 -0.95 4.49 -8.70
CA ASP A 52 -1.43 5.82 -9.09
C ASP A 52 -1.56 6.75 -7.87
N GLN A 53 -2.11 6.24 -6.77
CA GLN A 53 -2.24 7.00 -5.52
C GLN A 53 -0.88 7.33 -4.89
N LEU A 54 0.09 6.42 -4.98
CA LEU A 54 1.45 6.63 -4.48
C LEU A 54 2.17 7.71 -5.30
N LEU A 55 2.04 7.67 -6.63
CA LEU A 55 2.58 8.68 -7.52
C LEU A 55 1.92 10.05 -7.32
N ALA A 56 0.61 10.07 -7.08
CA ALA A 56 -0.13 11.31 -6.81
C ALA A 56 0.25 11.97 -5.49
N GLN A 57 0.71 11.18 -4.51
CA GLN A 57 1.16 11.63 -3.19
C GLN A 57 2.69 11.69 -3.06
N TRP A 58 3.40 11.67 -4.19
CA TRP A 58 4.86 11.63 -4.19
C TRP A 58 5.46 12.86 -3.49
N PRO A 59 6.30 12.68 -2.46
CA PRO A 59 6.73 13.79 -1.60
C PRO A 59 7.91 14.60 -2.13
N TYR A 60 8.52 14.18 -3.25
CA TYR A 60 9.71 14.83 -3.82
C TYR A 60 9.35 15.62 -5.08
N ASP A 61 10.12 16.67 -5.36
CA ASP A 61 9.97 17.48 -6.59
C ASP A 61 10.30 16.67 -7.85
N GLU A 62 11.24 15.74 -7.74
CA GLU A 62 11.60 14.83 -8.83
C GLU A 62 10.74 13.57 -8.81
N PRO A 63 10.18 13.14 -9.96
CA PRO A 63 9.40 11.92 -10.04
C PRO A 63 10.26 10.68 -9.74
N PRO A 64 9.65 9.58 -9.27
CA PRO A 64 10.39 8.36 -9.01
C PRO A 64 11.08 7.86 -10.28
N GLN A 65 12.30 7.37 -10.11
CA GLN A 65 13.09 6.77 -11.17
C GLN A 65 12.56 5.37 -11.45
N ILE A 66 11.94 5.20 -12.62
CA ILE A 66 11.32 3.94 -13.06
C ILE A 66 12.15 3.29 -14.20
N SER A 67 13.39 3.74 -14.41
CA SER A 67 14.23 3.38 -15.56
C SER A 67 14.51 1.88 -15.72
N ASP A 68 14.58 1.11 -14.62
CA ASP A 68 14.76 -0.36 -14.66
C ASP A 68 13.54 -1.11 -15.26
N LEU A 69 12.37 -0.48 -15.31
CA LEU A 69 11.23 -1.05 -16.03
C LEU A 69 11.45 -1.08 -17.54
N SER A 70 12.37 -0.32 -18.12
CA SER A 70 12.55 -0.30 -19.59
C SER A 70 12.92 -1.65 -20.21
N GLN A 71 13.50 -2.60 -19.44
CA GLN A 71 13.76 -3.96 -19.91
C GLN A 71 12.53 -4.90 -19.86
N ARG A 72 11.72 -4.84 -18.81
CA ARG A 72 10.47 -5.64 -18.67
C ARG A 72 9.28 -4.98 -19.37
N THR A 73 9.29 -3.66 -19.40
CA THR A 73 8.22 -2.76 -19.80
C THR A 73 8.72 -1.78 -20.86
N ARG A 74 9.14 -2.29 -22.01
CA ARG A 74 9.45 -1.46 -23.21
C ARG A 74 8.32 -0.49 -23.61
N LYS A 75 7.12 -0.67 -23.06
CA LYS A 75 5.92 0.14 -23.33
C LYS A 75 5.84 1.43 -22.50
N PHE A 76 6.44 1.51 -21.31
CA PHE A 76 6.23 2.66 -20.40
C PHE A 76 6.97 3.95 -20.85
N GLN A 77 8.05 3.82 -21.62
CA GLN A 77 8.82 4.98 -22.14
C GLN A 77 8.19 5.62 -23.39
N ALA A 78 7.25 4.95 -24.05
CA ALA A 78 6.43 5.62 -25.05
C ALA A 78 5.41 6.46 -24.28
N HIS A 79 5.22 7.73 -24.66
CA HIS A 79 4.25 8.66 -24.07
C HIS A 79 2.78 8.25 -24.36
N ASN A 80 2.48 6.95 -24.31
CA ASN A 80 1.16 6.39 -24.48
C ASN A 80 0.58 6.12 -23.07
N PRO A 81 -0.43 6.89 -22.63
CA PRO A 81 -1.09 6.65 -21.35
C PRO A 81 -1.70 5.23 -21.26
N ASP A 82 -2.00 4.59 -22.39
CA ASP A 82 -2.53 3.23 -22.43
C ASP A 82 -1.46 2.15 -22.18
N ALA A 83 -0.17 2.50 -22.24
CA ALA A 83 0.91 1.54 -21.99
C ALA A 83 0.88 0.99 -20.56
N PHE A 84 0.31 1.75 -19.62
CA PHE A 84 0.10 1.27 -18.27
C PHE A 84 -0.90 0.10 -18.28
N LEU A 85 -2.01 0.20 -19.02
CA LEU A 85 -3.09 -0.80 -19.07
C LEU A 85 -2.65 -2.19 -19.55
N ASP A 86 -1.52 -2.28 -20.26
CA ASP A 86 -0.96 -3.54 -20.75
C ASP A 86 -0.08 -4.29 -19.74
N LEU A 87 0.20 -3.70 -18.57
CA LEU A 87 0.99 -4.33 -17.52
C LEU A 87 0.24 -5.47 -16.83
N GLY A 88 0.91 -6.61 -16.70
CA GLY A 88 0.41 -7.71 -15.88
C GLY A 88 0.66 -7.47 -14.40
N LEU A 89 0.04 -8.30 -13.56
CA LEU A 89 0.15 -8.23 -12.11
C LEU A 89 1.59 -8.22 -11.57
N ASP A 90 2.48 -9.09 -12.08
CA ASP A 90 3.90 -9.16 -11.65
C ASP A 90 4.64 -7.83 -11.93
N ASP A 91 4.45 -7.25 -13.12
CA ASP A 91 5.08 -5.96 -13.47
C ASP A 91 4.58 -4.83 -12.57
N LEU A 92 3.30 -4.84 -12.20
CA LEU A 92 2.70 -3.84 -11.32
C LEU A 92 3.19 -3.98 -9.88
N CYS A 93 3.29 -5.21 -9.37
CA CYS A 93 3.88 -5.49 -8.05
C CYS A 93 5.34 -5.04 -7.98
N PHE A 94 6.13 -5.39 -9.00
CA PHE A 94 7.53 -4.97 -9.11
C PHE A 94 7.65 -3.44 -9.18
N MET A 95 6.81 -2.77 -9.98
CA MET A 95 6.79 -1.31 -10.05
C MET A 95 6.46 -0.69 -8.68
N PHE A 96 5.43 -1.20 -8.01
CA PHE A 96 5.02 -0.71 -6.70
C PHE A 96 6.16 -0.83 -5.67
N GLU A 97 6.81 -2.00 -5.60
CA GLU A 97 7.98 -2.22 -4.75
C GLU A 97 9.12 -1.23 -5.07
N ARG A 98 9.41 -0.99 -6.35
CA ARG A 98 10.49 -0.10 -6.79
C ARG A 98 10.23 1.36 -6.45
N ILE A 99 8.97 1.82 -6.55
CA ILE A 99 8.60 3.17 -6.16
C ILE A 99 8.70 3.32 -4.64
N LEU A 100 8.20 2.35 -3.88
CA LEU A 100 8.35 2.33 -2.43
C LEU A 100 9.82 2.31 -1.99
N GLY A 101 10.70 1.64 -2.74
CA GLY A 101 12.13 1.54 -2.46
C GLY A 101 12.88 2.88 -2.53
N GLN A 102 12.24 3.89 -3.12
CA GLN A 102 12.81 5.24 -3.27
C GLN A 102 12.30 6.22 -2.20
N LEU A 103 11.35 5.80 -1.36
CA LEU A 103 10.88 6.60 -0.24
C LEU A 103 11.85 6.51 0.95
N GLY A 104 12.23 7.67 1.46
CA GLY A 104 12.95 7.80 2.71
C GLY A 104 12.12 7.34 3.92
N PRO A 105 12.79 7.06 5.05
CA PRO A 105 12.16 6.56 6.28
C PRO A 105 11.12 7.52 6.87
N GLU A 106 11.14 8.79 6.47
CA GLU A 106 10.22 9.82 6.95
C GLU A 106 8.80 9.68 6.38
N TYR A 107 8.61 8.87 5.33
CA TYR A 107 7.34 8.74 4.60
C TYR A 107 6.76 7.33 4.75
N PRO A 108 6.20 6.96 5.92
CA PRO A 108 5.55 5.67 6.09
C PRO A 108 4.36 5.55 5.14
N VAL A 109 4.15 4.33 4.61
CA VAL A 109 3.06 4.03 3.68
C VAL A 109 2.09 3.03 4.30
N CYS A 110 0.80 3.38 4.30
CA CYS A 110 -0.27 2.52 4.78
C CYS A 110 -1.24 2.19 3.65
N CYS A 111 -1.37 0.92 3.30
CA CYS A 111 -2.30 0.42 2.30
C CYS A 111 -3.54 -0.15 3.00
N ILE A 112 -4.72 0.38 2.70
CA ILE A 112 -6.00 -0.09 3.23
C ILE A 112 -6.79 -0.71 2.07
N ILE A 113 -6.94 -2.03 2.09
CA ILE A 113 -7.63 -2.77 1.04
C ILE A 113 -8.91 -3.37 1.65
N ASP A 114 -10.04 -2.83 1.26
CA ASP A 114 -11.35 -3.20 1.78
C ASP A 114 -12.12 -4.15 0.87
N GLY A 115 -12.76 -5.15 1.46
CA GLY A 115 -13.56 -6.14 0.77
C GLY A 115 -12.77 -7.21 0.01
N VAL A 116 -11.57 -7.60 0.46
CA VAL A 116 -10.72 -8.59 -0.25
C VAL A 116 -11.43 -9.92 -0.54
N SER A 117 -12.42 -10.29 0.27
CA SER A 117 -13.26 -11.47 0.08
C SER A 117 -13.99 -11.50 -1.27
N HIS A 118 -14.22 -10.34 -1.90
CA HIS A 118 -14.83 -10.29 -3.23
C HIS A 118 -13.97 -10.92 -4.32
N PHE A 119 -12.64 -10.86 -4.19
CA PHE A 119 -11.69 -11.43 -5.14
C PHE A 119 -11.45 -12.93 -4.93
N GLU A 120 -11.89 -13.48 -3.79
CA GLU A 120 -11.82 -14.92 -3.52
C GLU A 120 -12.93 -15.71 -4.24
N THR A 121 -13.95 -15.01 -4.75
CA THR A 121 -15.08 -15.65 -5.41
C THR A 121 -14.64 -16.29 -6.73
N GLY A 122 -15.11 -17.51 -7.00
CA GLY A 122 -14.81 -18.22 -8.25
C GLY A 122 -15.42 -17.59 -9.51
N LEU A 123 -16.14 -16.48 -9.38
CA LEU A 123 -16.88 -15.82 -10.47
C LEU A 123 -15.95 -15.22 -11.53
N HIS A 124 -14.80 -14.70 -11.12
CA HIS A 124 -13.88 -13.97 -12.01
C HIS A 124 -12.49 -14.62 -12.16
N GLY A 125 -12.23 -15.72 -11.46
CA GLY A 125 -10.94 -16.41 -11.52
C GLY A 125 -9.79 -15.72 -10.77
N TRP A 126 -10.03 -14.59 -10.11
CA TRP A 126 -9.02 -13.76 -9.44
C TRP A 126 -8.41 -14.35 -8.17
N ARG A 127 -8.81 -15.56 -7.78
CA ARG A 127 -8.37 -16.19 -6.54
C ARG A 127 -6.85 -16.34 -6.46
N ASN A 128 -6.21 -16.76 -7.54
CA ASN A 128 -4.75 -16.94 -7.56
C ASN A 128 -4.04 -15.58 -7.62
N ASP A 129 -4.62 -14.63 -8.33
CA ASP A 129 -4.08 -13.28 -8.48
C ASP A 129 -4.07 -12.52 -7.14
N ILE A 130 -5.15 -12.63 -6.34
CA ILE A 130 -5.19 -12.00 -5.02
C ILE A 130 -4.23 -12.68 -4.04
N LEU A 131 -4.04 -14.00 -4.15
CA LEU A 131 -3.04 -14.72 -3.35
C LEU A 131 -1.62 -14.25 -3.69
N TYR A 132 -1.29 -14.21 -4.98
CA TYR A 132 -0.01 -13.73 -5.46
C TYR A 132 0.25 -12.28 -5.02
N LEU A 133 -0.76 -11.40 -5.12
CA LEU A 133 -0.64 -10.01 -4.67
C LEU A 133 -0.37 -9.91 -3.16
N VAL A 134 -1.02 -10.76 -2.34
CA VAL A 134 -0.75 -10.80 -0.89
C VAL A 134 0.66 -11.30 -0.60
N GLU A 135 1.14 -12.31 -1.31
CA GLU A 135 2.53 -12.78 -1.22
C GLU A 135 3.52 -11.67 -1.62
N CYS A 136 3.21 -10.87 -2.65
CA CYS A 136 4.01 -9.70 -3.01
C CYS A 136 4.05 -8.68 -1.87
N PHE A 137 2.92 -8.34 -1.24
CA PHE A 137 2.92 -7.44 -0.09
C PHE A 137 3.73 -7.97 1.07
N GLN A 138 3.62 -9.26 1.38
CA GLN A 138 4.43 -9.89 2.42
C GLN A 138 5.92 -9.82 2.10
N GLY A 139 6.31 -10.05 0.84
CA GLY A 139 7.69 -9.89 0.38
C GLY A 139 8.22 -8.47 0.60
N ILE A 140 7.43 -7.46 0.23
CA ILE A 140 7.77 -6.04 0.41
C ILE A 140 7.92 -5.68 1.89
N ILE A 141 7.02 -6.16 2.74
CA ILE A 141 7.07 -5.90 4.19
C ILE A 141 8.31 -6.59 4.79
N SER A 142 8.54 -7.85 4.44
CA SER A 142 9.63 -8.65 5.01
C SER A 142 11.01 -8.10 4.62
N SER A 143 11.19 -7.70 3.36
CA SER A 143 12.46 -7.11 2.89
C SER A 143 12.78 -5.78 3.61
N ARG A 144 11.76 -5.08 4.11
CA ARG A 144 11.91 -3.84 4.87
C ARG A 144 12.13 -4.07 6.35
N LEU A 145 11.52 -5.09 6.96
CA LEU A 145 11.81 -5.45 8.34
C LEU A 145 13.29 -5.82 8.56
N ASP A 146 13.90 -6.47 7.55
CA ASP A 146 15.35 -6.76 7.58
C ASP A 146 16.20 -5.48 7.46
N GLN A 147 15.69 -4.43 6.80
CA GLN A 147 16.34 -3.14 6.59
C GLN A 147 16.03 -2.11 7.69
N ASP A 148 14.95 -2.28 8.45
CA ASP A 148 14.52 -1.43 9.57
C ASP A 148 15.56 -1.38 10.69
N ALA A 149 16.42 -2.40 10.79
CA ALA A 149 17.60 -2.36 11.67
C ALA A 149 18.55 -1.18 11.35
N ILE A 150 18.45 -0.58 10.16
CA ILE A 150 19.29 0.51 9.66
C ILE A 150 18.48 1.82 9.50
N ASN A 151 17.14 1.83 9.69
CA ASN A 151 16.26 3.01 9.54
C ASN A 151 16.40 3.76 8.18
N GLU A 152 16.80 3.09 7.11
CA GLU A 152 17.10 3.78 5.83
C GLU A 152 15.91 3.84 4.87
N VAL A 153 14.80 3.16 5.14
CA VAL A 153 13.70 3.02 4.16
C VAL A 153 12.33 3.23 4.81
N ALA A 154 11.37 3.71 4.03
CA ALA A 154 9.98 3.85 4.46
C ALA A 154 9.37 2.55 5.00
N SER A 155 8.72 2.61 6.17
CA SER A 155 7.91 1.50 6.66
C SER A 155 6.65 1.33 5.81
N VAL A 156 6.24 0.08 5.57
CA VAL A 156 5.04 -0.24 4.79
C VAL A 156 4.11 -1.08 5.66
N LYS A 157 2.85 -0.67 5.76
CA LYS A 157 1.78 -1.38 6.48
C LYS A 157 0.66 -1.69 5.51
N VAL A 158 0.12 -2.91 5.60
CA VAL A 158 -1.00 -3.34 4.76
C VAL A 158 -2.11 -3.87 5.65
N LEU A 159 -3.28 -3.25 5.54
CA LEU A 159 -4.51 -3.67 6.22
C LEU A 159 -5.46 -4.27 5.18
N LEU A 160 -5.68 -5.59 5.27
CA LEU A 160 -6.64 -6.32 4.45
C LEU A 160 -7.93 -6.51 5.24
N VAL A 161 -9.03 -5.93 4.75
CA VAL A 161 -10.35 -6.00 5.38
C VAL A 161 -11.28 -6.88 4.55
N GLY A 162 -11.98 -7.80 5.21
CA GLY A 162 -13.02 -8.64 4.61
C GLY A 162 -14.31 -8.53 5.41
N MET A 163 -15.44 -8.42 4.71
CA MET A 163 -16.77 -8.39 5.36
C MET A 163 -17.15 -9.75 5.98
N ASP A 164 -16.67 -10.83 5.37
CA ASP A 164 -16.84 -12.21 5.82
C ASP A 164 -15.49 -12.81 6.21
N LYS A 165 -15.49 -14.06 6.69
CA LYS A 165 -14.26 -14.85 6.79
C LYS A 165 -13.70 -15.05 5.38
N SER A 166 -12.79 -14.18 4.96
CA SER A 166 -11.81 -14.52 3.94
C SER A 166 -11.20 -15.86 4.36
N MET A 167 -11.33 -16.87 3.51
CA MET A 167 -10.79 -18.20 3.78
C MET A 167 -9.45 -18.37 3.08
N VAL A 168 -9.29 -17.71 1.94
CA VAL A 168 -8.15 -17.90 1.06
C VAL A 168 -7.01 -16.97 1.44
N VAL A 169 -7.24 -15.65 1.49
CA VAL A 169 -6.23 -14.68 1.93
C VAL A 169 -5.82 -14.96 3.38
N ARG A 170 -6.78 -15.30 4.25
CA ARG A 170 -6.49 -15.72 5.64
C ARG A 170 -5.53 -16.91 5.74
N SER A 171 -5.48 -17.79 4.75
CA SER A 171 -4.61 -18.98 4.79
C SER A 171 -3.14 -18.68 4.50
N VAL A 172 -2.85 -17.55 3.84
CA VAL A 172 -1.48 -17.13 3.50
C VAL A 172 -0.94 -16.04 4.43
N VAL A 173 -1.81 -15.35 5.17
CA VAL A 173 -1.39 -14.39 6.20
C VAL A 173 -1.03 -15.14 7.51
N PRO A 174 0.11 -14.85 8.15
CA PRO A 174 0.46 -15.44 9.45
C PRO A 174 -0.62 -15.20 10.50
N MET A 175 -0.86 -16.19 11.36
CA MET A 175 -1.93 -16.11 12.38
C MET A 175 -1.76 -14.96 13.36
N ASP A 176 -0.52 -14.58 13.66
CA ASP A 176 -0.22 -13.47 14.58
C ASP A 176 -0.61 -12.11 14.00
N ASP A 177 -0.78 -12.01 12.68
CA ASP A 177 -1.22 -10.81 11.98
C ASP A 177 -2.74 -10.76 11.76
N HIS A 178 -3.50 -11.73 12.29
CA HIS A 178 -4.96 -11.77 12.13
C HIS A 178 -5.64 -10.92 13.20
N LEU A 179 -6.48 -9.98 12.76
CA LEU A 179 -7.33 -9.18 13.63
C LEU A 179 -8.81 -9.56 13.43
N GLU A 180 -9.44 -10.13 14.46
CA GLU A 180 -10.88 -10.40 14.47
C GLU A 180 -11.63 -9.32 15.28
N LEU A 181 -12.22 -8.35 14.59
CA LEU A 181 -13.15 -7.40 15.21
C LEU A 181 -14.50 -8.10 15.42
N ARG A 182 -14.66 -8.78 16.56
CA ARG A 182 -15.99 -9.23 16.98
C ARG A 182 -16.78 -8.00 17.38
N ALA A 183 -17.95 -7.80 16.77
CA ALA A 183 -18.98 -6.91 17.28
C ALA A 183 -19.49 -7.45 18.64
N GLY A 184 -18.69 -7.29 19.69
CA GLY A 184 -19.06 -7.62 21.04
C GLY A 184 -20.16 -6.66 21.47
N ARG A 185 -21.35 -7.21 21.74
CA ARG A 185 -22.45 -6.60 22.48
C ARG A 185 -21.95 -5.47 23.37
N MET A 186 -22.26 -4.22 23.03
CA MET A 186 -22.35 -3.19 24.05
C MET A 186 -23.43 -3.67 25.02
N ALA A 187 -23.00 -4.21 26.16
CA ALA A 187 -23.90 -4.49 27.25
C ALA A 187 -24.60 -3.17 27.58
N THR A 188 -25.86 -3.04 27.20
CA THR A 188 -26.78 -2.14 27.88
C THR A 188 -26.66 -2.49 29.35
N ARG A 189 -25.90 -1.69 30.10
CA ARG A 189 -25.99 -1.63 31.55
C ARG A 189 -27.41 -1.18 31.84
N SER A 190 -28.34 -2.13 31.92
CA SER A 190 -29.61 -1.91 32.58
C SER A 190 -29.26 -1.63 34.04
N TRP A 191 -29.38 -0.36 34.40
CA TRP A 191 -29.45 0.05 35.79
C TRP A 191 -30.75 -0.52 36.36
N LEU A 192 -30.76 -1.81 36.70
CA LEU A 192 -31.72 -2.34 37.64
C LEU A 192 -31.27 -1.87 39.02
N ARG A 193 -31.73 -0.66 39.35
CA ARG A 193 -31.90 -0.24 40.73
C ARG A 193 -32.98 -1.11 41.37
N SER A 194 -32.71 -1.44 42.64
CA SER A 194 -33.65 -1.58 43.75
C SER A 194 -34.10 -3.01 44.11
N PRO A 195 -34.43 -3.25 45.40
CA PRO A 195 -34.56 -2.31 46.52
C PRO A 195 -33.39 -2.31 47.53
#